data_AF-A0A2V8WMJ5-F1
#
_entry.id   AF-A0A2V8WMJ5-F1
#
_cell.length_a   1.000
_cell.length_b   1.000
_cell.length_c   1.000
_cell.angle_alpha   90.00
_cell.angle_beta   90.00
_cell.angle_gamma   90.00
#
_symmetry.space_group_name_H-M   'P 1'
#
loop_
_entity.id
_entity.type
_entity.pdbx_description
1 polymer ?
#
loop_
_entity_poly.entity_id
_entity_poly.type
_entity_poly.pdbx_seq_one_letter_code
_entity_poly.pdbx_strand_id
1 'polypeptide(L)' 'MTLVEVTYEVQSPLTPEQLRRLGEFANTYGLRRFRVDEANNQLSFEYDASRLRETQVEHVLAQARIAVNRKVN' A
#
# COMPACT_ATOMS: atom_id res chain seq x y z
N MET A 1 7.10 -18.66 5.15
CA MET A 1 6.26 -17.49 4.82
C MET A 1 6.97 -16.28 5.39
N THR A 2 7.34 -15.34 4.54
CA THR A 2 8.17 -14.19 4.93
C THR A 2 7.29 -12.95 4.91
N LEU A 3 6.92 -12.49 6.10
CA LEU A 3 6.13 -11.28 6.28
C LEU A 3 7.01 -10.06 6.11
N VAL A 4 6.59 -9.17 5.22
CA VAL A 4 7.23 -7.88 4.99
C VAL A 4 6.19 -6.79 5.18
N GLU A 5 6.61 -5.73 5.87
CA GLU A 5 5.86 -4.50 6.00
C GLU A 5 6.62 -3.39 5.26
N VAL A 6 5.92 -2.69 4.38
CA VAL A 6 6.44 -1.48 3.71
C VAL A 6 5.54 -0.30 4.04
N THR A 7 6.14 0.83 4.37
CA THR A 7 5.42 2.06 4.70
C THR A 7 5.80 3.16 3.73
N TYR A 8 4.78 3.82 3.17
CA TYR A 8 4.92 4.95 2.27
C TYR A 8 4.32 6.21 2.90
N GLU A 9 5.01 7.32 2.76
CA GLU A 9 4.46 8.64 3.05
C GLU A 9 3.69 9.11 1.80
N VAL A 10 2.39 9.40 1.95
CA VAL A 10 1.54 9.89 0.86
C VAL A 10 1.49 11.42 0.87
N GLN A 11 1.40 12.03 -0.30
CA GLN A 11 1.39 13.49 -0.44
C GLN A 11 0.13 14.13 0.16
N SER A 12 -0.98 13.42 0.12
CA SER A 12 -2.29 13.89 0.51
C SER A 12 -3.08 12.76 1.19
N PRO A 13 -4.06 13.10 2.04
CA PRO A 13 -4.97 12.10 2.61
C PRO A 13 -5.68 11.32 1.49
N LEU A 14 -5.83 10.02 1.70
CA LEU A 14 -6.41 9.12 0.71
C LEU A 14 -7.91 9.38 0.55
N THR A 15 -8.33 9.55 -0.69
CA THR A 15 -9.75 9.66 -1.05
C THR A 15 -10.45 8.31 -0.93
N PRO A 16 -11.78 8.29 -0.72
CA PRO A 16 -12.55 7.04 -0.65
C PRO A 16 -12.47 6.21 -1.95
N GLU A 17 -12.28 6.83 -3.11
CA GLU A 17 -12.03 6.09 -4.36
C GLU A 17 -10.66 5.40 -4.36
N GLN A 18 -9.61 6.07 -3.88
CA GLN A 18 -8.28 5.47 -3.74
C GLN A 18 -8.32 4.28 -2.77
N LEU A 19 -9.01 4.43 -1.63
CA LEU A 19 -9.20 3.35 -0.66
C LEU A 19 -9.95 2.16 -1.26
N ARG A 20 -10.98 2.39 -2.08
CA ARG A 20 -11.68 1.32 -2.81
C ARG A 20 -10.74 0.57 -3.77
N ARG A 21 -9.91 1.29 -4.53
CA ARG A 21 -8.92 0.67 -5.44
C ARG A 21 -7.86 -0.14 -4.68
N LEU A 22 -7.43 0.32 -3.51
CA LEU A 22 -6.57 -0.46 -2.62
C LEU A 22 -7.27 -1.73 -2.11
N GLY A 23 -8.57 -1.65 -1.82
CA GLY A 23 -9.40 -2.80 -1.46
C GLY A 23 -9.48 -3.86 -2.56
N GLU A 24 -9.58 -3.46 -3.83
CA GLU A 24 -9.51 -4.38 -4.97
C GLU A 24 -8.16 -5.12 -5.02
N PHE A 25 -7.06 -4.41 -4.73
CA PHE A 25 -5.74 -5.04 -4.62
C PHE A 25 -5.63 -5.99 -3.42
N ALA A 26 -6.35 -5.77 -2.32
CA ALA A 26 -6.36 -6.70 -1.20
C ALA A 26 -6.91 -8.10 -1.55
N ASN A 27 -7.68 -8.23 -2.64
CA ASN A 27 -8.07 -9.53 -3.19
C ASN A 27 -6.94 -10.20 -3.99
N THR A 28 -5.81 -9.53 -4.22
CA THR A 28 -4.63 -10.10 -4.88
C THR A 28 -3.86 -10.96 -3.88
N TYR A 29 -3.57 -12.20 -4.28
CA TYR A 29 -2.82 -13.16 -3.47
C TYR A 29 -1.49 -12.57 -2.99
N GLY A 30 -1.32 -12.52 -1.66
CA GLY A 30 -0.06 -12.11 -1.03
C GLY A 30 -0.18 -10.82 -0.23
N LEU A 31 -1.16 -9.95 -0.48
CA LEU A 31 -1.47 -8.86 0.44
C LEU A 31 -2.25 -9.41 1.64
N ARG A 32 -1.81 -9.08 2.86
CA ARG A 32 -2.51 -9.47 4.09
C ARG A 32 -3.33 -8.35 4.68
N ARG A 33 -2.76 -7.15 4.74
CA ARG A 33 -3.39 -5.99 5.36
C ARG A 33 -2.74 -4.71 4.86
N PHE A 34 -3.53 -3.64 4.80
CA PHE A 34 -3.01 -2.28 4.71
C PHE A 34 -3.50 -1.46 5.91
N ARG A 35 -2.73 -0.43 6.29
CA ARG A 35 -3.08 0.52 7.35
C ARG A 35 -2.88 1.93 6.83
N VAL A 36 -3.87 2.78 7.06
CA VAL A 36 -3.81 4.19 6.74
C VAL A 36 -3.65 4.94 8.05
N ASP A 37 -2.61 5.75 8.15
CA ASP A 37 -2.39 6.68 9.23
C ASP A 37 -2.67 8.10 8.71
N GLU A 38 -3.86 8.61 8.99
CA GLU A 38 -4.28 9.94 8.54
C GLU A 38 -3.53 11.07 9.30
N ALA A 39 -3.03 10.79 10.50
CA ALA A 39 -2.30 11.76 11.29
C ALA A 39 -0.93 12.12 10.68
N ASN A 40 -0.24 11.12 10.11
CA ASN A 40 1.07 11.27 9.48
C ASN A 40 1.03 11.17 7.95
N ASN A 41 -0.15 11.02 7.35
CA ASN A 41 -0.32 10.71 5.92
C ASN A 41 0.59 9.53 5.51
N GLN A 42 0.49 8.41 6.23
CA GLN A 42 1.25 7.20 5.94
C GLN A 42 0.36 6.05 5.53
N LEU A 43 0.87 5.22 4.65
CA LEU A 43 0.21 4.02 4.15
C LEU A 43 1.16 2.84 4.29
N SER A 44 0.82 1.90 5.16
CA SER A 44 1.59 0.68 5.40
C SER A 44 0.91 -0.51 4.74
N PHE A 45 1.70 -1.37 4.09
CA PHE A 45 1.26 -2.63 3.50
C PHE A 45 2.01 -3.79 4.14
N GLU A 46 1.26 -4.76 4.63
CA GLU A 46 1.77 -6.05 5.10
C GLU A 46 1.48 -7.10 4.02
N TYR A 47 2.53 -7.76 3.53
CA TYR A 47 2.42 -8.80 2.51
C TYR A 47 3.41 -9.95 2.71
N ASP A 48 3.11 -11.09 2.10
CA ASP A 48 4.02 -12.23 2.06
C ASP A 48 4.99 -12.09 0.88
N ALA A 49 6.27 -11.87 1.17
CA ALA A 49 7.31 -11.63 0.16
C ALA A 49 7.63 -12.85 -0.71
N SER A 50 7.12 -14.05 -0.35
CA SER A 50 7.19 -15.21 -1.24
C SER A 50 6.14 -15.17 -2.35
N ARG A 51 5.10 -14.34 -2.22
CA ARG A 51 3.97 -14.24 -3.15
C ARG A 51 3.85 -12.89 -3.83
N LEU A 52 4.24 -11.83 -3.12
CA LEU A 52 4.07 -10.45 -3.56
C LEU A 52 5.41 -9.71 -3.50
N ARG A 53 5.71 -8.93 -4.53
CA ARG A 53 6.94 -8.12 -4.59
C ARG A 53 6.64 -6.67 -4.29
N GLU A 54 7.63 -5.96 -3.75
CA GLU A 54 7.54 -4.51 -3.50
C GLU A 54 7.11 -3.74 -4.76
N THR A 55 7.66 -4.08 -5.93
CA THR A 55 7.31 -3.45 -7.22
C THR A 55 5.83 -3.62 -7.59
N GLN A 56 5.16 -4.68 -7.13
CA GLN A 56 3.72 -4.86 -7.33
C GLN A 56 2.92 -3.93 -6.41
N VAL A 57 3.40 -3.69 -5.17
CA VAL A 57 2.82 -2.70 -4.26
C VAL A 57 2.93 -1.30 -4.87
N GLU A 58 4.10 -0.94 -5.41
CA GLU A 58 4.31 0.34 -6.10
C GLU A 58 3.40 0.50 -7.32
N HIS A 59 3.25 -0.56 -8.11
CA HIS A 59 2.37 -0.53 -9.27
C HIS A 59 0.90 -0.29 -8.89
N VAL A 60 0.45 -0.87 -7.78
CA VAL A 60 -0.91 -0.65 -7.26
C VAL A 60 -1.09 0.78 -6.79
N LEU A 61 -0.11 1.35 -6.11
CA LEU A 61 -0.13 2.75 -5.71
C LEU A 61 -0.28 3.66 -6.94
N ALA A 62 0.45 3.37 -8.01
CA ALA A 62 0.33 4.08 -9.28
C ALA A 62 -1.06 3.90 -9.93
N GLN A 63 -1.61 2.67 -9.96
CA GLN A 63 -2.94 2.40 -10.51
C GLN A 63 -4.07 3.06 -9.70
N ALA A 64 -3.89 3.12 -8.38
CA ALA A 64 -4.78 3.83 -7.48
C ALA A 64 -4.63 5.36 -7.61
N ARG A 65 -3.64 5.87 -8.36
CA ARG A 65 -3.28 7.29 -8.46
C ARG A 65 -2.95 7.88 -7.09
N ILE A 66 -2.26 7.12 -6.25
CA ILE A 66 -1.80 7.56 -4.94
C ILE A 66 -0.39 8.10 -5.13
N ALA A 67 -0.23 9.41 -4.94
CA ALA A 67 1.08 10.04 -5.00
C ALA A 67 1.82 9.79 -3.67
N VAL A 68 2.91 9.04 -3.75
CA VAL A 68 3.83 8.80 -2.64
C VAL A 68 4.98 9.79 -2.69
N ASN A 69 5.36 10.36 -1.54
CA ASN A 69 6.54 11.21 -1.40
C ASN A 69 7.80 10.37 -1.33
N ARG A 70 7.80 9.39 -0.41
CA ARG A 70 8.94 8.53 -0.14
C ARG A 70 8.50 7.27 0.58
N LYS A 71 9.34 6.26 0.45
CA LYS A 71 9.34 5.09 1.32
C LYS A 71 9.92 5.48 2.68
N VAL A 72 9.29 5.05 3.76
CA VAL A 72 9.70 5.35 5.15
C VAL A 72 10.46 4.18 5.78
N ASN A 73 10.32 2.96 5.24
CA ASN A 73 10.93 1.74 5.76
C ASN A 73 11.49 0.84 4.66
#